data_AF-A0A699R526-F1
#
_entry.id   AF-A0A699R526-F1
#
_cell.length_a   1.000
_cell.length_b   1.000
_cell.length_c   1.000
_cell.angle_alpha   90.00
_cell.angle_beta   90.00
_cell.angle_gamma   90.00
#
_symmetry.space_group_name_H-M   'P 1'
#
loop_
_entity.id
_entity.type
_entity.pdbx_description
1 polymer ?
#
loop_
_entity_poly.entity_id
_entity_poly.type
_entity_poly.pdbx_seq_one_letter_code
_entity_poly.pdbx_strand_id
1 'polypeptide(L)' 'EKVDKYISGLPNNIHENVMSARPKTLDDAIELANDLMDQKLSTYVERQAENKRKLDNNNQAQQQLLKKQNVVQAYAVGTG' A
#
# COMPACT_ATOMS: atom_id res chain seq x y z
N GLU A 1 -15.56 -14.16 28.86
CA GLU A 1 -15.56 -15.42 28.08
C GLU A 1 -15.90 -15.24 26.60
N LYS A 2 -17.07 -14.70 26.20
CA LYS A 2 -17.39 -14.52 24.76
C LYS A 2 -16.46 -13.54 24.03
N VAL A 3 -16.12 -12.42 24.67
CA VAL A 3 -15.18 -11.41 24.13
C VAL A 3 -13.79 -12.01 24.00
N ASP A 4 -13.27 -12.62 25.06
CA ASP A 4 -11.92 -13.23 25.06
C ASP A 4 -11.78 -14.32 24.00
N LYS A 5 -12.81 -15.16 23.82
CA LYS A 5 -12.85 -16.19 22.78
C LYS A 5 -12.80 -15.56 21.38
N TYR A 6 -13.54 -14.48 21.14
CA TYR A 6 -13.49 -13.77 19.87
C TYR A 6 -12.10 -13.18 19.63
N ILE A 7 -11.54 -12.46 20.61
CA ILE A 7 -10.21 -11.86 20.52
C ILE A 7 -9.17 -12.94 20.21
N SER A 8 -9.21 -14.09 20.89
CA SER A 8 -8.25 -15.20 20.67
C SER A 8 -8.29 -15.80 19.26
N GLY A 9 -9.38 -15.60 18.51
CA GLY A 9 -9.50 -16.04 17.11
C GLY A 9 -9.03 -15.00 16.08
N LEU A 10 -8.64 -13.80 16.51
CA LEU A 10 -8.19 -12.75 15.59
C LEU A 10 -6.77 -13.00 15.09
N PRO A 11 -6.44 -12.58 13.85
CA PRO A 11 -5.07 -12.64 13.37
C PRO A 11 -4.17 -11.69 14.19
N ASN A 12 -2.90 -12.07 14.38
CA ASN A 12 -1.94 -11.35 15.24
C ASN A 12 -1.83 -9.85 14.94
N ASN A 13 -2.00 -9.46 13.68
CA ASN A 13 -1.93 -8.06 13.21
C ASN A 13 -3.03 -7.14 13.78
N ILE A 14 -4.12 -7.70 14.28
CA ILE A 14 -5.28 -7.00 14.84
C ILE A 14 -5.46 -7.41 16.31
N HIS A 15 -5.18 -8.66 16.66
CA HIS A 15 -5.29 -9.24 18.00
C HIS A 15 -4.68 -8.33 19.09
N GLU A 16 -3.43 -7.91 18.93
CA GLU A 16 -2.73 -7.12 19.95
C GLU A 16 -3.41 -5.76 20.20
N ASN A 17 -3.88 -5.11 19.14
CA ASN A 17 -4.56 -3.82 19.23
C ASN A 17 -5.94 -3.97 19.90
N VAL A 18 -6.71 -4.97 19.48
CA VAL A 18 -8.03 -5.25 20.08
C VAL A 18 -7.90 -5.65 21.55
N MET A 19 -6.93 -6.50 21.89
CA MET A 19 -6.64 -6.88 23.27
C MET A 19 -6.26 -5.67 24.13
N SER A 20 -5.44 -4.77 23.59
CA SER A 20 -5.01 -3.54 24.30
C SER A 20 -6.16 -2.56 24.56
N ALA A 21 -7.14 -2.49 23.66
CA ALA A 21 -8.33 -1.67 23.82
C ALA A 21 -9.30 -2.20 24.89
N ARG A 22 -9.16 -3.46 25.31
CA ARG A 22 -9.98 -4.12 26.34
C ARG A 22 -11.49 -3.89 26.14
N PRO A 23 -12.04 -4.31 24.99
CA PRO A 23 -13.46 -4.10 24.66
C PRO A 23 -14.37 -4.72 25.73
N LYS A 24 -15.46 -4.02 26.04
CA LYS A 24 -16.41 -4.44 27.10
C LYS A 24 -17.46 -5.39 26.55
N THR A 25 -17.84 -5.20 25.30
CA THR A 25 -18.84 -6.02 24.60
C THR A 25 -18.21 -6.77 23.42
N LEU A 26 -18.93 -7.78 22.92
CA LEU A 26 -18.51 -8.47 21.70
C LEU A 26 -18.61 -7.56 20.48
N ASP A 27 -19.62 -6.69 20.45
CA ASP A 27 -19.83 -5.74 19.35
C ASP A 27 -18.70 -4.71 19.29
N ASP A 28 -18.24 -4.20 20.45
CA ASP A 28 -17.08 -3.30 20.53
C ASP A 28 -15.83 -3.97 19.93
N ALA A 29 -15.63 -5.26 20.21
CA ALA A 29 -14.48 -6.01 19.70
C ALA A 29 -14.57 -6.23 18.19
N ILE A 30 -15.78 -6.47 17.66
CA ILE A 30 -16.04 -6.66 16.23
C ILE A 30 -15.86 -5.34 15.48
N GLU A 31 -16.42 -4.25 15.99
CA GLU A 31 -16.30 -2.90 15.41
C GLU A 31 -14.82 -2.50 15.33
N LEU A 32 -14.09 -2.63 16.44
CA LEU A 32 -12.67 -2.30 16.47
C LEU A 32 -11.83 -3.18 15.52
N ALA A 33 -12.13 -4.48 15.42
CA ALA A 33 -11.42 -5.37 14.51
C ALA A 33 -11.66 -4.97 13.04
N ASN A 34 -12.89 -4.57 12.69
CA ASN A 34 -13.24 -4.10 11.34
C ASN A 34 -12.56 -2.77 11.02
N ASP A 35 -12.60 -1.80 11.93
CA ASP A 35 -11.93 -0.51 11.74
C ASP A 35 -10.43 -0.67 11.48
N LEU A 36 -9.78 -1.57 12.21
CA LEU A 36 -8.36 -1.87 12.02
C LEU A 36 -8.07 -2.56 10.67
N MET A 37 -8.98 -3.39 10.17
CA MET A 37 -8.87 -3.98 8.83
C MET A 37 -9.02 -2.91 7.75
N ASP A 38 -10.03 -2.06 7.87
CA ASP A 38 -10.34 -1.01 6.89
C ASP A 38 -9.22 0.03 6.83
N GLN A 39 -8.66 0.43 7.98
CA GLN A 39 -7.53 1.36 8.04
C GLN A 39 -6.28 0.79 7.32
N LYS A 40 -5.99 -0.50 7.52
CA LYS A 40 -4.88 -1.18 6.84
C LYS A 40 -5.11 -1.30 5.34
N LEU A 41 -6.34 -1.64 4.93
CA LEU A 41 -6.71 -1.73 3.52
C LEU A 41 -6.58 -0.38 2.83
N SER A 42 -7.10 0.69 3.45
CA SER A 42 -6.98 2.06 2.93
C SER A 42 -5.52 2.45 2.72
N THR A 43 -4.67 2.22 3.73
CA THR A 43 -3.23 2.50 3.65
C THR A 43 -2.55 1.73 2.52
N TYR A 44 -2.94 0.47 2.31
CA TYR A 44 -2.38 -0.34 1.23
C TYR A 44 -2.79 0.18 -0.15
N VAL A 45 -4.06 0.55 -0.32
CA VAL A 45 -4.59 1.12 -1.57
C VAL A 45 -3.88 2.44 -1.89
N GLU A 46 -3.73 3.33 -0.92
CA GLU A 46 -3.01 4.60 -1.08
C GLU A 46 -1.55 4.38 -1.50
N ARG A 47 -0.84 3.46 -0.81
CA ARG A 47 0.55 3.13 -1.14
C ARG A 47 0.68 2.50 -2.53
N GLN A 48 -0.26 1.66 -2.92
CA GLN A 48 -0.27 1.07 -4.26
C GLN A 48 -0.49 2.15 -5.33
N ALA A 49 -1.42 3.08 -5.11
CA ALA A 49 -1.67 4.19 -6.00
C ALA A 49 -0.42 5.09 -6.15
N GLU A 50 0.27 5.38 -5.04
CA GLU A 50 1.51 6.16 -5.07
C GLU A 50 2.64 5.43 -5.82
N ASN A 51 2.82 4.14 -5.56
CA ASN A 51 3.83 3.33 -6.26
C ASN A 51 3.57 3.27 -7.77
N LYS A 52 2.30 3.16 -8.18
CA LYS A 52 1.93 3.20 -9.60
C LYS A 52 2.29 4.54 -10.24
N ARG A 53 1.97 5.66 -9.58
CA ARG A 53 2.36 7.00 -10.06
C ARG A 53 3.88 7.14 -10.21
N LYS A 54 4.66 6.63 -9.25
CA LYS A 54 6.12 6.64 -9.32
C LYS A 54 6.64 5.79 -10.49
N LEU A 55 6.07 4.62 -10.72
CA LEU A 55 6.43 3.74 -11.84
C LEU A 55 6.16 4.42 -13.20
N ASP A 56 4.97 5.02 -13.35
CA ASP A 56 4.58 5.70 -14.59
C ASP A 56 5.51 6.89 -14.88
N ASN A 57 5.84 7.69 -13.86
CA ASN A 57 6.79 8.81 -13.98
C ASN A 57 8.19 8.34 -14.39
N ASN A 58 8.69 7.26 -13.79
CA ASN A 58 10.00 6.69 -14.13
C ASN A 58 10.02 6.19 -15.57
N ASN A 59 8.96 5.51 -16.02
CA ASN A 59 8.83 5.04 -17.39
C ASN A 59 8.83 6.21 -18.39
N GLN A 60 8.10 7.29 -18.09
CA GLN A 60 8.10 8.49 -18.93
C GLN A 60 9.50 9.13 -19.01
N ALA A 61 10.21 9.23 -17.89
CA ALA A 61 11.56 9.81 -17.85
C ALA A 61 12.55 8.96 -18.66
N GLN A 62 12.52 7.63 -18.53
CA GLN A 62 13.36 6.72 -19.32
C GLN A 62 13.06 6.83 -20.82
N GLN A 63 11.78 6.88 -21.20
CA GLN A 63 11.38 7.04 -22.60
C GLN A 63 11.89 8.37 -23.18
N GLN A 64 11.84 9.46 -22.41
CA GLN A 64 12.42 10.74 -22.85
C GLN A 64 13.94 10.67 -23.01
N LEU A 65 14.64 10.01 -22.08
CA LEU A 65 16.09 9.84 -22.17
C LEU A 65 16.49 9.04 -23.42
N LEU A 66 15.79 7.93 -23.68
CA LEU A 66 16.04 7.09 -24.86
C LEU A 66 15.84 7.88 -26.16
N LYS A 67 14.76 8.66 -26.25
CA LYS A 67 14.50 9.54 -27.41
C LYS A 67 15.63 10.56 -27.61
N LYS A 68 16.12 11.19 -26.53
CA LYS A 68 17.25 12.14 -26.62
C LYS A 68 18.53 11.46 -27.10
N GLN A 69 18.85 10.27 -26.59
CA GLN A 69 20.03 9.51 -27.03
C GLN A 69 19.95 9.16 -28.51
N ASN A 70 18.79 8.67 -28.98
CA ASN A 70 18.59 8.33 -30.39
C ASN A 70 18.74 9.55 -31.30
N VAL A 71 18.25 10.72 -30.88
CA VAL A 71 18.42 11.99 -31.63
C VAL A 71 19.90 12.37 -31.72
N VAL A 72 20.65 12.31 -30.60
CA VAL A 72 22.09 12.61 -30.58
C VAL A 72 22.87 11.66 -31.48
N GLN A 73 22.55 10.36 -31.44
CA GLN A 73 23.19 9.35 -32.31
C GLN A 73 22.91 9.61 -33.80
N ALA A 74 21.68 9.98 -34.17
CA ALA A 74 21.34 10.27 -35.56
C ALA A 74 22.17 11.42 -36.15
N TYR A 75 22.39 12.50 -35.37
CA TYR A 75 23.27 13.60 -35.79
C TYR A 75 24.73 13.17 -35.95
N ALA A 76 25.24 12.29 -35.07
CA ALA A 76 26.62 11.79 -35.14
C ALA A 76 26.85 10.85 -36.35
N VAL A 77 25.86 10.06 -36.74
CA VAL A 77 25.97 9.13 -37.90
C VAL A 77 25.80 9.89 -39.22
N GLY A 78 25.02 10.97 -39.26
CA GLY A 78 24.82 11.79 -40.47
C GLY A 78 25.93 12.80 -40.76
N THR A 79 26.94 12.93 -39.90
CA THR A 79 28.11 13.83 -40.09
C THR A 79 29.38 13.11 -40.60
N GLY A 80 29.24 11.87 -41.08
CA GLY A 80 30.29 11.10 -41.76
C GLY A 80 30.28 11.28 -43.27
#